data_AF-A0A6L8DR64-F1
#
_entry.id   AF-A0A6L8DR64-F1
#
_cell.length_a   1.000
_cell.length_b   1.000
_cell.length_c   1.000
_cell.angle_alpha   90.00
_cell.angle_beta   90.00
_cell.angle_gamma   90.00
#
_symmetry.space_group_name_H-M   'P 1'
#
loop_
_entity.id
_entity.type
_entity.pdbx_description
1 polymer ?
#
loop_
_entity_poly.entity_id
_entity_poly.type
_entity_poly.pdbx_seq_one_letter_code
_entity_poly.pdbx_strand_id
1 'polypeptide(L)' 'KWSGADDHVRLTTPADAIRLGADYLVVGRPIRSATDPRAAAQRVIDEIDAELRTLDRREGI' A
#
# COMPACT_ATOMS: atom_id res chain seq x y z
N LYS A 1 4.00 -12.36 29.80
CA LYS A 1 4.80 -11.31 29.11
C LYS A 1 4.46 -11.45 27.64
N TRP A 2 3.65 -10.55 27.09
CA TRP A 2 3.11 -10.69 25.75
C TRP A 2 4.26 -10.63 24.74
N SER A 3 4.27 -11.65 23.89
CA SER A 3 5.27 -11.97 22.89
C SER A 3 5.61 -10.75 22.04
N GLY A 4 6.90 -10.59 21.70
CA GLY A 4 7.40 -9.50 20.88
C GLY A 4 6.58 -9.35 19.60
N ALA A 5 5.78 -8.29 19.57
CA ALA A 5 4.84 -7.95 18.51
C ALA A 5 5.54 -7.23 17.35
N ASP A 6 6.68 -7.75 16.89
CA ASP A 6 7.50 -7.10 15.86
C ASP A 6 7.68 -7.93 14.58
N ASP A 7 6.97 -9.06 14.43
CA ASP A 7 7.09 -9.95 13.26
C ASP A 7 5.84 -10.04 12.38
N HIS A 8 4.80 -9.27 12.68
CA HIS A 8 3.69 -9.09 11.73
C HIS A 8 3.97 -7.95 10.76
N VAL A 9 5.20 -7.87 10.24
CA VAL A 9 5.50 -7.07 9.07
C VAL A 9 4.99 -7.83 7.85
N ARG A 10 3.66 -7.87 7.67
CA ARG A 10 3.10 -8.05 6.33
C ARG A 10 3.36 -6.73 5.58
N LEU A 11 4.57 -6.60 5.06
CA LEU A 11 4.90 -5.64 4.00
C LEU A 11 4.10 -6.06 2.76
N THR A 12 2.81 -5.76 2.77
CA THR A 12 2.01 -5.79 1.55
C THR A 12 2.41 -4.56 0.74
N THR A 13 2.65 -4.73 -0.55
CA THR A 13 2.75 -3.57 -1.43
C THR A 13 1.37 -2.90 -1.52
N PRO A 14 1.29 -1.60 -1.86
CA PRO A 14 0.02 -0.96 -2.17
C PRO A 14 -0.77 -1.75 -3.22
N ALA A 15 -0.12 -2.24 -4.28
CA ALA A 15 -0.76 -3.05 -5.31
C ALA A 15 -1.34 -4.38 -4.76
N ASP A 16 -0.60 -5.08 -3.90
CA ASP A 16 -1.10 -6.31 -3.28
C ASP A 16 -2.29 -6.04 -2.35
N ALA A 17 -2.28 -4.91 -1.63
CA ALA A 17 -3.41 -4.52 -0.79
C ALA A 17 -4.69 -4.31 -1.63
N ILE A 18 -4.55 -3.65 -2.79
CA ILE A 18 -5.67 -3.44 -3.72
C ILE A 18 -6.18 -4.77 -4.28
N ARG A 19 -5.30 -5.69 -4.68
CA ARG A 19 -5.70 -7.03 -5.16
C ARG A 19 -6.42 -7.86 -4.10
N LEU A 20 -6.08 -7.66 -2.83
CA LEU A 20 -6.75 -8.30 -1.69
C LEU A 20 -8.09 -7.65 -1.33
N GLY A 21 -8.49 -6.58 -2.04
CA GLY A 21 -9.74 -5.86 -1.81
C GLY A 21 -9.70 -4.95 -0.58
N ALA A 22 -8.54 -4.41 -0.22
CA ALA A 22 -8.43 -3.49 0.91
C ALA A 22 -9.07 -2.13 0.58
N ASP A 23 -10.01 -1.69 1.41
CA ASP A 23 -10.59 -0.34 1.32
C ASP A 23 -9.67 0.75 1.90
N TYR A 24 -8.80 0.37 2.85
CA TYR A 24 -7.91 1.29 3.55
C TYR A 24 -6.50 0.72 3.66
N LEU A 25 -5.50 1.56 3.35
CA LEU A 25 -4.08 1.25 3.46
C LEU A 25 -3.40 2.22 4.43
N VAL A 26 -2.74 1.68 5.46
CA VAL A 26 -1.99 2.48 6.44
C VAL A 26 -0.50 2.44 6.11
N VAL A 27 0.05 3.57 5.64
CA VAL A 27 1.47 3.70 5.32
C VAL A 27 2.19 4.59 6.33
N GLY A 28 3.01 3.96 7.17
CA GLY A 28 3.72 4.64 8.26
C GLY A 28 5.17 5.01 7.93
N ARG A 29 6.09 4.10 8.24
CA ARG A 29 7.55 4.31 8.10
C ARG A 29 7.99 4.69 6.67
N PRO A 30 7.47 4.08 5.60
CA PRO A 30 7.90 4.40 4.24
C PRO A 30 7.72 5.88 3.86
N ILE A 31 6.68 6.55 4.38
CA ILE A 31 6.44 7.98 4.13
C ILE A 31 7.21 8.83 5.15
N ARG A 32 7.13 8.50 6.44
CA ARG A 32 7.75 9.31 7.51
C ARG A 32 9.28 9.34 7.47
N SER A 33 9.91 8.28 7.00
CA SER A 33 11.38 8.15 6.95
C SER A 33 11.97 8.49 5.59
N ALA A 34 11.15 8.84 4.59
CA ALA A 34 11.63 9.22 3.27
C ALA A 34 12.30 10.60 3.29
N THR A 35 13.34 10.77 2.47
CA THR A 35 14.00 12.06 2.26
C THR A 35 13.05 13.12 1.70
N ASP A 36 12.08 12.69 0.88
CA ASP A 36 10.96 13.50 0.42
C ASP A 36 9.64 12.75 0.72
N PRO A 37 8.98 13.07 1.85
CA PRO A 37 7.73 12.43 2.23
C PRO A 37 6.60 12.65 1.23
N ARG A 38 6.58 13.81 0.55
CA ARG A 38 5.56 14.10 -0.46
C ARG A 38 5.76 13.19 -1.67
N ALA A 39 6.98 13.08 -2.18
CA ALA A 39 7.28 12.19 -3.28
C ALA A 39 7.04 10.71 -2.91
N ALA A 40 7.32 10.31 -1.66
CA ALA A 40 7.03 8.96 -1.19
C ALA A 40 5.52 8.66 -1.15
N ALA A 41 4.71 9.60 -0.62
CA ALA A 41 3.27 9.48 -0.62
C ALA A 41 2.70 9.44 -2.05
N GLN A 42 3.23 10.27 -2.96
CA GLN A 42 2.80 10.30 -4.36
C GLN A 42 3.02 8.95 -5.05
N ARG A 43 4.19 8.32 -4.85
CA ARG A 43 4.48 6.99 -5.41
C ARG A 43 3.47 5.93 -4.95
N VAL A 44 3.09 5.95 -3.67
CA VAL A 44 2.06 5.04 -3.15
C VAL A 44 0.71 5.26 -3.84
N ILE A 45 0.32 6.52 -4.03
CA ILE A 45 -0.93 6.86 -4.73
C ILE A 45 -0.88 6.40 -6.18
N ASP A 46 0.24 6.63 -6.87
CA ASP A 46 0.42 6.21 -8.26
C ASP A 46 0.35 4.69 -8.42
N GLU A 47 0.93 3.93 -7.48
CA GLU A 47 0.81 2.46 -7.46
C GLU A 47 -0.64 1.99 -7.26
N ILE A 48 -1.39 2.64 -6.37
CA ILE A 48 -2.81 2.34 -6.12
C ILE A 48 -3.65 2.62 -7.38
N ASP A 49 -3.50 3.81 -7.98
CA ASP A 49 -4.24 4.20 -9.19
C ASP A 49 -3.93 3.26 -10.36
N ALA A 50 -2.65 2.91 -10.56
CA ALA A 50 -2.25 1.98 -11.60
C ALA A 50 -2.87 0.58 -11.42
N GLU A 51 -2.93 0.07 -10.19
CA GLU A 51 -3.52 -1.24 -9.93
C GLU A 51 -5.05 -1.21 -10.06
N LEU A 52 -5.72 -0.19 -9.54
CA LEU A 52 -7.18 -0.03 -9.68
C LEU A 52 -7.59 0.00 -11.16
N ARG A 53 -6.90 0.77 -12.00
CA ARG A 53 -7.14 0.78 -13.46
C ARG A 53 -6.90 -0.58 -14.11
N THR A 54 -5.98 -1.37 -13.57
CA THR A 54 -5.71 -2.73 -14.05
C THR A 54 -6.86 -3.67 -13.70
N LEU A 55 -7.43 -3.53 -12.50
CA LEU A 55 -8.60 -4.31 -12.07
C LEU A 55 -9.87 -3.91 -12.84
N ASP A 56 -10.12 -2.61 -13.04
CA ASP A 56 -11.28 -2.15 -13.82
C ASP A 56 -11.29 -2.75 -15.24
N ARG A 57 -10.12 -2.84 -15.89
CA ARG A 57 -9.99 -3.47 -17.21
C ARG A 57 -10.27 -4.98 -17.18
N ARG A 58 -9.98 -5.65 -16.06
CA ARG A 58 -10.22 -7.10 -15.90
C ARG A 58 -11.69 -7.41 -15.67
N GLU A 59 -12.39 -6.56 -14.92
CA GLU A 59 -13.81 -6.75 -14.57
C GLU A 59 -14.77 -6.32 -15.68
N GLY A 60 -14.30 -5.62 -16.72
CA GLY A 60 -15.05 -5.42 -17.96
C GLY A 60 -16.38 -4.68 -17.80
N ILE A 61 -16.32 -3.45 -17.28
CA ILE A 61 -17.37 -2.43 -17.46
C ILE A 61 -16.96 -1.50 -18.61
#